data_AF-A0A6L5HZY4-F1
#
_entry.id   AF-A0A6L5HZY4-F1
#
_cell.length_a   1.000
_cell.length_b   1.000
_cell.length_c   1.000
_cell.angle_alpha   90.00
_cell.angle_beta   90.00
_cell.angle_gamma   90.00
#
_symmetry.space_group_name_H-M   'P 1'
#
loop_
_entity.id
_entity.type
_entity.pdbx_description
1 polymer ?
#
loop_
_entity_poly.entity_id
_entity_poly.type
_entity_poly.pdbx_seq_one_letter_code
_entity_poly.pdbx_strand_id
1 'polypeptide(L)'
;MSDRYIDFANSSIGHRVVGALGLPSPVRLERWQAGRLRPVEGALLFGGGALAATVGAFAQKLTDAVFAYGPGEWSANPWIPGQGPKLKAVVFDASELLHTDQLKQLREFFQPLLRSLAPSAHIVILGRAPETQRDPFAASAQRALEGFARSLAKELRSGGTLQLLYVGEGAEDQLEGALRFFLSPKSAFVSGQVLRLSPCATQVPDWTRPLAGRKA
;
A
#
# COMPACT_ATOMS: atom_id res chain seq x y z
N MET A 1 20.83 3.24 18.88
CA MET A 1 20.38 2.72 20.19
C MET A 1 19.75 1.37 19.96
N SER A 2 20.32 0.29 20.51
CA SER A 2 19.71 -1.05 20.46
C SER A 2 18.50 -1.06 21.38
N ASP A 3 17.31 -1.30 20.83
CA ASP A 3 16.10 -1.40 21.61
C ASP A 3 16.06 -2.78 22.30
N ARG A 4 16.62 -2.85 23.51
CA ARG A 4 16.76 -4.08 24.29
C ARG A 4 15.42 -4.77 24.56
N TYR A 5 14.32 -4.01 24.60
CA TYR A 5 12.98 -4.56 24.75
C TYR A 5 12.52 -5.26 23.47
N ILE A 6 12.71 -4.65 22.30
CA ILE A 6 12.41 -5.29 21.01
C ILE A 6 13.24 -6.57 20.84
N ASP A 7 14.53 -6.52 21.15
CA ASP A 7 15.42 -7.68 21.03
C ASP A 7 15.01 -8.84 21.96
N PHE A 8 14.63 -8.53 23.20
CA PHE A 8 14.09 -9.52 24.14
C PHE A 8 12.74 -10.07 23.66
N ALA A 9 11.78 -9.20 23.33
CA ALA A 9 10.42 -9.60 22.93
C ALA A 9 10.39 -10.44 21.63
N ASN A 10 11.35 -10.22 20.73
CA ASN A 10 11.51 -11.01 19.51
C ASN A 10 12.45 -12.23 19.67
N SER A 11 13.02 -12.47 20.86
CA SER A 11 13.78 -13.69 21.15
C SER A 11 12.85 -14.90 21.37
N SER A 12 13.37 -16.12 21.23
CA SER A 12 12.59 -17.36 21.36
C SER A 12 11.92 -17.55 22.74
N ILE A 13 12.56 -17.08 23.81
CA ILE A 13 12.03 -17.12 25.18
C ILE A 13 11.14 -15.90 25.43
N GLY A 14 11.61 -14.70 25.08
CA GLY A 14 10.85 -13.48 25.34
C GLY A 14 9.51 -13.44 24.59
N HIS A 15 9.45 -13.95 23.35
CA HIS A 15 8.18 -14.05 22.61
C HIS A 15 7.15 -14.92 23.33
N ARG A 16 7.58 -16.02 23.99
CA ARG A 16 6.67 -16.88 24.77
C ARG A 16 6.19 -16.18 26.05
N VAL A 17 7.08 -15.48 26.75
CA VAL A 17 6.75 -14.75 27.98
C VAL A 17 5.81 -13.58 27.68
N VAL A 18 6.15 -12.76 26.68
CA VAL A 18 5.33 -11.63 26.21
C VAL A 18 3.95 -12.12 25.76
N GLY A 19 3.91 -13.20 24.97
CA GLY A 19 2.66 -13.83 24.54
C GLY A 19 1.80 -14.37 25.70
N ALA A 20 2.42 -15.04 26.68
CA ALA A 20 1.71 -15.59 27.85
C ALA A 20 1.13 -14.49 28.76
N LEU A 21 1.81 -13.34 28.85
CA LEU A 21 1.37 -12.19 29.64
C LEU A 21 0.43 -11.24 28.87
N GLY A 22 0.10 -11.54 27.62
CA GLY A 22 -0.71 -10.67 26.76
C GLY A 22 -0.05 -9.32 26.45
N LEU A 23 1.27 -9.22 26.63
CA LEU A 23 2.03 -8.01 26.35
C LEU A 23 2.23 -7.84 24.84
N PRO A 24 2.31 -6.61 24.33
CA PRO A 24 2.57 -6.37 22.92
C PRO A 24 3.99 -6.84 22.55
N SER A 25 4.08 -7.63 21.48
CA SER A 25 5.35 -8.01 20.85
C SER A 25 5.61 -7.08 19.64
N PRO A 26 6.45 -6.05 19.80
CA PRO A 26 6.73 -5.11 18.72
C PRO A 26 7.48 -5.80 17.58
N VAL A 27 6.97 -5.63 16.36
CA VAL A 27 7.58 -6.22 15.16
C VAL A 27 8.77 -5.38 14.73
N ARG A 28 9.88 -6.02 14.36
CA ARG A 28 11.01 -5.32 13.72
C ARG A 28 10.61 -4.91 12.31
N LEU A 29 10.33 -3.63 12.14
CA LEU A 29 9.93 -3.05 10.86
C LEU A 29 11.08 -3.13 9.85
N GLU A 30 10.80 -3.59 8.64
CA GLU A 30 11.74 -3.49 7.54
C GLU A 30 12.07 -2.02 7.25
N ARG A 31 13.35 -1.72 7.01
CA ARG A 31 13.82 -0.37 6.69
C ARG A 31 14.62 -0.40 5.40
N TRP A 32 14.65 0.74 4.71
CA TRP A 32 15.38 0.87 3.46
C TRP A 32 16.87 0.60 3.67
N GLN A 33 17.45 -0.23 2.81
CA GLN A 33 18.88 -0.50 2.76
C GLN A 33 19.42 -0.06 1.39
N ALA A 34 20.58 0.57 1.38
CA ALA A 34 21.24 0.93 0.13
C ALA A 34 21.61 -0.35 -0.66
N GLY A 35 21.56 -0.28 -1.99
CA GLY A 35 21.88 -1.41 -2.88
C GLY A 35 20.68 -2.25 -3.32
N ARG A 36 19.46 -1.97 -2.85
CA ARG A 36 18.25 -2.59 -3.39
C ARG A 36 18.06 -2.28 -4.87
N LEU A 37 17.82 -3.32 -5.67
CA LEU A 37 17.52 -3.20 -7.10
C LEU A 37 16.11 -2.68 -7.36
N ARG A 38 15.16 -3.06 -6.48
CA ARG A 38 13.73 -2.77 -6.62
C ARG A 38 13.19 -2.08 -5.36
N PRO A 39 12.20 -1.16 -5.50
CA PRO A 39 11.49 -0.60 -4.35
C PRO A 39 10.79 -1.63 -3.46
N VAL A 40 10.24 -2.68 -4.08
CA VAL A 40 9.49 -3.76 -3.41
C VAL A 40 10.25 -5.08 -3.55
N GLU A 41 10.56 -5.72 -2.43
CA GLU A 41 11.17 -7.06 -2.40
C GLU A 41 10.08 -8.11 -2.12
N GLY A 42 9.40 -8.54 -3.17
CA GLY A 42 8.33 -9.54 -3.09
C GLY A 42 7.16 -9.24 -4.02
N ALA A 43 6.07 -9.98 -3.86
CA ALA A 43 4.91 -9.86 -4.74
C ALA A 43 4.16 -8.53 -4.54
N LEU A 44 3.90 -7.84 -5.65
CA LEU A 44 2.99 -6.71 -5.75
C LEU A 44 1.68 -7.19 -6.36
N LEU A 45 0.58 -6.98 -5.64
CA LEU A 45 -0.77 -7.16 -6.16
C LEU A 45 -1.42 -5.83 -6.50
N PHE A 46 -2.12 -5.74 -7.62
CA PHE A 46 -3.04 -4.64 -7.90
C PHE A 46 -4.43 -5.13 -8.35
N GLY A 47 -5.44 -4.26 -8.26
CA GLY A 47 -6.79 -4.53 -8.74
C GLY A 47 -7.72 -3.33 -8.51
N GLY A 48 -8.95 -3.41 -9.01
CA GLY A 48 -9.93 -2.32 -8.95
C GLY A 48 -10.17 -1.67 -10.31
N GLY A 49 -10.41 -0.35 -10.32
CA GLY A 49 -10.75 0.44 -11.51
C GLY A 49 -9.57 0.82 -12.42
N ALA A 50 -9.77 1.86 -13.24
CA ALA A 50 -8.82 2.30 -14.27
C ALA A 50 -7.43 2.76 -13.77
N LEU A 51 -7.29 3.30 -12.56
CA LEU A 51 -5.98 3.66 -12.01
C LEU A 51 -5.13 2.41 -11.75
N ALA A 52 -5.74 1.26 -11.47
CA ALA A 52 -5.00 -0.01 -11.35
C ALA A 52 -4.32 -0.39 -12.68
N ALA A 53 -4.93 -0.08 -13.83
CA ALA A 53 -4.31 -0.28 -15.14
C ALA A 53 -3.05 0.60 -15.31
N THR A 54 -3.12 1.85 -14.85
CA THR A 54 -1.98 2.78 -14.85
C THR A 54 -0.84 2.23 -13.99
N VAL A 55 -1.15 1.67 -12.82
CA VAL A 55 -0.16 0.98 -11.96
C VAL A 55 0.43 -0.22 -12.68
N GLY A 56 -0.39 -1.03 -13.35
CA GLY A 56 0.05 -2.18 -14.13
C GLY A 56 1.12 -1.84 -15.17
N ALA A 57 1.00 -0.68 -15.84
CA ALA A 57 1.93 -0.22 -16.87
C ALA A 57 3.38 0.01 -16.36
N PHE A 58 3.56 0.29 -15.06
CA PHE A 58 4.89 0.48 -14.46
C PHE A 58 5.20 -0.47 -13.30
N ALA A 59 4.30 -1.41 -12.96
CA ALA A 59 4.45 -2.33 -11.82
C ALA A 59 5.76 -3.15 -11.89
N GLN A 60 6.19 -3.54 -13.09
CA GLN A 60 7.46 -4.25 -13.32
C GLN A 60 8.70 -3.41 -12.97
N LYS A 61 8.57 -2.07 -12.89
CA LYS A 61 9.65 -1.20 -12.40
C LYS A 61 9.78 -1.29 -10.87
N LEU A 62 8.70 -1.66 -10.17
CA LEU A 62 8.62 -1.71 -8.70
C LEU A 62 9.05 -3.07 -8.12
N THR A 63 8.77 -4.16 -8.82
CA THR A 63 9.13 -5.54 -8.47
C THR A 63 9.13 -6.43 -9.71
N ASP A 64 9.80 -7.57 -9.64
CA ASP A 64 9.78 -8.60 -10.68
C ASP A 64 8.59 -9.58 -10.50
N ALA A 65 7.88 -9.51 -9.38
CA ALA A 65 6.75 -10.39 -9.04
C ALA A 65 5.43 -9.61 -9.03
N VAL A 66 4.82 -9.46 -10.20
CA VAL A 66 3.60 -8.66 -10.39
C VAL A 66 2.38 -9.56 -10.58
N PHE A 67 1.33 -9.28 -9.82
CA PHE A 67 0.07 -10.00 -9.86
C PHE A 67 -1.14 -9.05 -9.90
N ALA A 68 -2.27 -9.57 -10.39
CA ALA A 68 -3.55 -8.87 -10.34
C ALA A 68 -4.66 -9.74 -9.70
N TYR A 69 -5.65 -9.08 -9.09
CA TYR A 69 -6.82 -9.74 -8.49
C TYR A 69 -8.10 -8.91 -8.70
N GLY A 70 -9.21 -9.61 -8.92
CA GLY A 70 -10.51 -9.00 -9.20
C GLY A 70 -10.84 -8.93 -10.70
N PRO A 71 -11.98 -8.32 -11.04
CA PRO A 71 -12.41 -8.21 -12.44
C PRO A 71 -11.44 -7.32 -13.23
N GLY A 72 -11.17 -7.68 -14.48
CA GLY A 72 -10.31 -6.93 -15.40
C GLY A 72 -9.38 -7.83 -16.21
N GLU A 73 -9.12 -7.43 -17.45
CA GLU A 73 -8.11 -8.07 -18.29
C GLU A 73 -6.77 -7.41 -18.04
N TRP A 74 -5.97 -8.02 -17.17
CA TRP A 74 -4.66 -7.51 -16.77
C TRP A 74 -3.55 -8.26 -17.50
N SER A 75 -2.51 -7.56 -17.94
CA SER A 75 -1.29 -8.19 -18.46
C SER A 75 -0.38 -8.78 -17.36
N ALA A 76 -0.92 -9.00 -16.16
CA ALA A 76 -0.20 -9.51 -14.98
C ALA A 76 -0.67 -10.92 -14.60
N ASN A 77 0.13 -11.63 -13.80
CA ASN A 77 -0.24 -12.98 -13.36
C ASN A 77 -1.48 -12.92 -12.44
N PRO A 78 -2.46 -13.82 -12.61
CA PRO A 78 -3.59 -13.88 -11.69
C PRO A 78 -3.12 -14.31 -10.30
N TRP A 79 -3.56 -13.59 -9.26
CA TRP A 79 -3.37 -14.01 -7.88
C TRP A 79 -4.60 -14.75 -7.39
N ILE A 80 -4.39 -15.97 -6.88
CA ILE A 80 -5.46 -16.84 -6.40
C ILE A 80 -5.41 -16.92 -4.87
N PRO A 81 -6.49 -16.57 -4.15
CA PRO A 81 -6.54 -16.72 -2.70
C PRO A 81 -6.16 -18.12 -2.23
N GLY A 82 -5.22 -18.21 -1.29
CA GLY A 82 -4.76 -19.47 -0.71
C GLY A 82 -3.73 -20.26 -1.53
N GLN A 83 -3.51 -19.90 -2.80
CA GLN A 83 -2.51 -20.54 -3.67
C GLN A 83 -1.42 -19.57 -4.15
N GLY A 84 -1.74 -18.28 -4.22
CA GLY A 84 -0.79 -17.24 -4.61
C GLY A 84 0.30 -16.98 -3.56
N PRO A 85 1.39 -16.31 -3.95
CA PRO A 85 2.47 -15.96 -3.03
C PRO A 85 1.99 -15.00 -1.93
N LYS A 86 2.79 -14.90 -0.86
CA LYS A 86 2.61 -13.83 0.13
C LYS A 86 2.86 -12.47 -0.52
N LEU A 87 1.99 -11.51 -0.20
CA LEU A 87 1.97 -10.19 -0.81
C LEU A 87 2.80 -9.22 0.02
N LYS A 88 3.81 -8.61 -0.62
CA LYS A 88 4.63 -7.58 0.00
C LYS A 88 4.04 -6.19 -0.20
N ALA A 89 3.37 -5.99 -1.33
CA ALA A 89 2.70 -4.74 -1.66
C ALA A 89 1.31 -5.01 -2.25
N VAL A 90 0.34 -4.16 -1.93
CA VAL A 90 -1.03 -4.23 -2.47
C VAL A 90 -1.47 -2.82 -2.87
N VAL A 91 -1.99 -2.68 -4.08
CA VAL A 91 -2.65 -1.45 -4.54
C VAL A 91 -4.09 -1.77 -4.91
N PHE A 92 -5.04 -1.09 -4.28
CA PHE A 92 -6.45 -1.21 -4.65
C PHE A 92 -6.95 0.11 -5.21
N ASP A 93 -7.49 0.08 -6.42
CA ASP A 93 -8.15 1.25 -7.00
C ASP A 93 -9.64 1.28 -6.65
N ALA A 94 -9.99 2.22 -5.78
CA ALA A 94 -11.34 2.53 -5.34
C ALA A 94 -11.90 3.82 -5.98
N SER A 95 -11.24 4.36 -7.02
CA SER A 95 -11.64 5.62 -7.66
C SER A 95 -13.03 5.60 -8.30
N GLU A 96 -13.51 4.40 -8.66
CA GLU A 96 -14.81 4.17 -9.29
C GLU A 96 -15.91 3.76 -8.29
N LEU A 97 -15.63 3.79 -6.98
CA LEU A 97 -16.65 3.60 -5.94
C LEU A 97 -17.41 4.93 -5.72
N LEU A 98 -18.50 5.10 -6.46
CA LEU A 98 -19.32 6.31 -6.51
C LEU A 98 -20.59 6.20 -5.66
N HIS A 99 -20.97 5.00 -5.23
CA HIS A 99 -22.17 4.77 -4.42
C HIS A 99 -21.86 3.90 -3.19
N THR A 100 -22.63 4.09 -2.12
CA THR A 100 -22.37 3.44 -0.82
C THR A 100 -22.54 1.92 -0.86
N ASP A 101 -23.42 1.41 -1.72
CA ASP A 101 -23.61 -0.02 -1.96
C ASP A 101 -22.38 -0.68 -2.62
N GLN A 102 -21.59 0.08 -3.36
CA GLN A 102 -20.33 -0.37 -3.96
C GLN A 102 -19.20 -0.50 -2.94
N LEU A 103 -19.29 0.13 -1.75
CA LEU A 103 -18.26 0.02 -0.71
C LEU A 103 -18.04 -1.42 -0.21
N LYS A 104 -18.99 -2.32 -0.44
CA LYS A 104 -18.82 -3.76 -0.18
C LYS A 104 -17.60 -4.37 -0.92
N GLN A 105 -17.22 -3.78 -2.07
CA GLN A 105 -16.07 -4.20 -2.87
C GLN A 105 -14.75 -4.08 -2.10
N LEU A 106 -14.62 -3.12 -1.17
CA LEU A 106 -13.45 -3.01 -0.30
C LEU A 106 -13.27 -4.28 0.53
N ARG A 107 -14.35 -4.77 1.14
CA ARG A 107 -14.32 -6.01 1.92
C ARG A 107 -14.04 -7.21 1.02
N GLU A 108 -14.73 -7.31 -0.12
CA GLU A 108 -14.57 -8.42 -1.06
C GLU A 108 -13.14 -8.53 -1.59
N PHE A 109 -12.48 -7.38 -1.85
CA PHE A 109 -11.08 -7.34 -2.26
C PHE A 109 -10.13 -7.67 -1.10
N PHE A 110 -10.25 -7.01 0.05
CA PHE A 110 -9.26 -7.11 1.13
C PHE A 110 -9.38 -8.37 1.98
N GLN A 111 -10.59 -8.87 2.26
CA GLN A 111 -10.82 -10.03 3.13
C GLN A 111 -9.98 -11.27 2.76
N PRO A 112 -9.89 -11.72 1.50
CA PRO A 112 -9.06 -12.86 1.14
C PRO A 112 -7.54 -12.58 1.24
N LEU A 113 -7.12 -11.31 1.17
CA LEU A 113 -5.71 -10.90 1.14
C LEU A 113 -5.07 -10.88 2.52
N LEU A 114 -5.83 -10.58 3.59
CA LEU A 114 -5.28 -10.30 4.92
C LEU A 114 -4.44 -11.45 5.48
N ARG A 115 -4.80 -12.71 5.18
CA ARG A 115 -4.02 -13.88 5.62
C ARG A 115 -2.78 -14.15 4.77
N SER A 116 -2.68 -13.50 3.63
CA SER A 116 -1.60 -13.66 2.65
C SER A 116 -0.64 -12.49 2.61
N LEU A 117 -0.76 -11.51 3.51
CA LEU A 117 0.23 -10.44 3.63
C LEU A 117 1.55 -10.96 4.19
N ALA A 118 2.65 -10.54 3.59
CA ALA A 118 3.99 -10.73 4.14
C ALA A 118 4.21 -9.81 5.36
N PRO A 119 5.20 -10.10 6.23
CA PRO A 119 5.62 -9.16 7.26
C PRO A 119 6.02 -7.79 6.65
N SER A 120 5.70 -6.70 7.35
CA SER A 120 5.91 -5.33 6.88
C SER A 120 5.35 -5.07 5.47
N ALA A 121 4.15 -5.58 5.17
CA ALA A 121 3.49 -5.34 3.89
C ALA A 121 2.99 -3.90 3.75
N HIS A 122 3.04 -3.37 2.53
CA HIS A 122 2.61 -2.00 2.23
C HIS A 122 1.35 -2.00 1.37
N ILE A 123 0.31 -1.32 1.83
CA ILE A 123 -0.99 -1.23 1.15
C ILE A 123 -1.27 0.22 0.79
N VAL A 124 -1.74 0.45 -0.43
CA VAL A 124 -2.23 1.75 -0.88
C VAL A 124 -3.62 1.59 -1.48
N ILE A 125 -4.59 2.35 -0.98
CA ILE A 125 -5.89 2.53 -1.63
C ILE A 125 -5.81 3.80 -2.46
N LEU A 126 -6.18 3.73 -3.73
CA LEU A 126 -6.33 4.88 -4.61
C LEU A 126 -7.79 5.32 -4.62
N GLY A 127 -8.03 6.62 -4.58
CA GLY A 127 -9.37 7.19 -4.72
C GLY A 127 -9.33 8.54 -5.43
N ARG A 128 -10.48 9.19 -5.54
CA ARG A 128 -10.63 10.58 -5.98
C ARG A 128 -11.04 11.45 -4.81
N ALA A 129 -10.50 12.67 -4.73
CA ALA A 129 -10.76 13.56 -3.62
C ALA A 129 -12.28 13.86 -3.50
N PRO A 130 -12.90 13.75 -2.31
CA PRO A 130 -14.33 13.96 -2.16
C PRO A 130 -14.81 15.31 -2.68
N GLU A 131 -14.04 16.37 -2.44
CA GLU A 131 -14.39 17.74 -2.89
C GLU A 131 -14.27 17.96 -4.40
N THR A 132 -13.65 17.05 -5.15
CA THR A 132 -13.59 17.15 -6.63
C THR A 132 -14.78 16.44 -7.28
N GLN A 133 -15.62 15.75 -6.50
CA GLN A 133 -16.82 15.09 -7.01
C GLN A 133 -17.97 16.08 -7.16
N ARG A 134 -18.65 16.02 -8.30
CA ARG A 134 -19.86 16.84 -8.56
C ARG A 134 -21.11 16.27 -7.89
N ASP A 135 -21.18 14.94 -7.79
CA ASP A 135 -22.27 14.23 -7.14
C ASP A 135 -21.99 14.09 -5.62
N PRO A 136 -22.86 14.58 -4.73
CA PRO A 136 -22.73 14.40 -3.29
C PRO A 136 -22.66 12.93 -2.84
N PHE A 137 -23.32 12.00 -3.56
CA PHE A 137 -23.24 10.57 -3.22
C PHE A 137 -21.85 10.01 -3.53
N ALA A 138 -21.28 10.35 -4.70
CA ALA A 138 -19.90 10.04 -5.04
C ALA A 138 -18.89 10.65 -4.05
N ALA A 139 -19.08 11.92 -3.67
CA ALA A 139 -18.26 12.57 -2.65
C ALA A 139 -18.29 11.78 -1.33
N SER A 140 -19.48 11.35 -0.90
CA SER A 140 -19.68 10.59 0.34
C SER A 140 -19.04 9.21 0.27
N ALA A 141 -19.18 8.50 -0.85
CA ALA A 141 -18.56 7.20 -1.07
C ALA A 141 -17.01 7.30 -1.03
N GLN A 142 -16.43 8.28 -1.73
CA GLN A 142 -14.99 8.53 -1.70
C GLN A 142 -14.51 8.96 -0.32
N ARG A 143 -15.31 9.72 0.44
CA ARG A 143 -14.99 10.13 1.82
C ARG A 143 -14.97 8.94 2.77
N ALA A 144 -15.83 7.94 2.57
CA ALA A 144 -15.91 6.73 3.38
C ALA A 144 -14.64 5.86 3.30
N LEU A 145 -13.86 5.98 2.21
CA LEU A 145 -12.59 5.29 2.05
C LEU A 145 -11.60 5.60 3.17
N GLU A 146 -11.59 6.82 3.72
CA GLU A 146 -10.70 7.16 4.83
C GLU A 146 -11.04 6.38 6.10
N GLY A 147 -12.33 6.24 6.42
CA GLY A 147 -12.78 5.49 7.59
C GLY A 147 -12.39 4.02 7.49
N PHE A 148 -12.58 3.44 6.31
CA PHE A 148 -12.13 2.08 6.00
C PHE A 148 -10.60 1.96 6.10
N ALA A 149 -9.86 2.84 5.43
CA ALA A 149 -8.40 2.83 5.39
C ALA A 149 -7.78 2.91 6.79
N ARG A 150 -8.24 3.85 7.63
CA ARG A 150 -7.74 4.02 9.00
C ARG A 150 -8.08 2.83 9.89
N SER A 151 -9.25 2.24 9.71
CA SER A 151 -9.66 1.05 10.47
C SER A 151 -8.82 -0.15 10.07
N LEU A 152 -8.71 -0.41 8.76
CA LEU A 152 -7.91 -1.52 8.25
C LEU A 152 -6.42 -1.36 8.62
N ALA A 153 -5.87 -0.14 8.58
CA ALA A 153 -4.50 0.12 9.02
C ALA A 153 -4.23 -0.29 10.48
N LYS A 154 -5.23 -0.23 11.37
CA LYS A 154 -5.12 -0.68 12.77
C LYS A 154 -5.27 -2.20 12.91
N GLU A 155 -5.96 -2.83 11.97
CA GLU A 155 -6.13 -4.29 11.92
C GLU A 155 -4.95 -5.00 11.26
N LEU A 156 -4.15 -4.27 10.47
CA LEU A 156 -2.91 -4.79 9.91
C LEU A 156 -1.97 -5.24 11.03
N ARG A 157 -1.56 -6.50 10.95
CA ARG A 157 -0.60 -7.13 11.87
C ARG A 157 0.79 -7.11 11.26
N SER A 158 1.78 -7.58 12.02
CA SER A 158 3.12 -7.87 11.50
C SER A 158 3.83 -6.66 10.86
N GLY A 159 3.55 -5.44 11.36
CA GLY A 159 4.18 -4.21 10.89
C GLY A 159 3.70 -3.69 9.54
N GLY A 160 2.54 -4.15 9.04
CA GLY A 160 1.97 -3.65 7.81
C GLY A 160 1.50 -2.19 7.90
N THR A 161 1.54 -1.48 6.77
CA THR A 161 1.09 -0.09 6.65
C THR A 161 0.01 0.04 5.59
N LEU A 162 -0.98 0.91 5.80
CA LEU A 162 -1.99 1.21 4.79
C LEU A 162 -2.23 2.71 4.67
N GLN A 163 -2.15 3.22 3.44
CA GLN A 163 -2.38 4.62 3.10
C GLN A 163 -3.53 4.79 2.13
N LEU A 164 -4.26 5.89 2.24
CA LEU A 164 -5.21 6.34 1.22
C LEU A 164 -4.57 7.47 0.41
N LEU A 165 -4.49 7.31 -0.91
CA LEU A 165 -3.98 8.30 -1.84
C LEU A 165 -5.11 8.77 -2.76
N TYR A 166 -5.56 10.00 -2.55
CA TYR A 166 -6.47 10.66 -3.48
C TYR A 166 -5.68 11.19 -4.68
N VAL A 167 -5.99 10.68 -5.87
CA VAL A 167 -5.32 11.03 -7.13
C VAL A 167 -6.08 12.16 -7.80
N GLY A 168 -5.43 13.32 -7.89
CA GLY A 168 -5.95 14.48 -8.61
C GLY A 168 -5.99 14.23 -10.12
N GLU A 169 -6.88 14.95 -10.79
CA GLU A 169 -6.95 14.97 -12.26
C GLU A 169 -5.61 15.44 -12.84
N GLY A 170 -5.08 14.70 -13.82
CA GLY A 170 -3.79 14.96 -14.45
C GLY A 170 -2.57 14.46 -13.68
N ALA A 171 -2.78 13.75 -12.56
CA ALA A 171 -1.73 13.20 -11.72
C ALA A 171 -1.55 11.67 -11.87
N GLU A 172 -2.37 11.02 -12.71
CA GLU A 172 -2.41 9.57 -12.91
C GLU A 172 -1.04 9.01 -13.32
N ASP A 173 -0.39 9.64 -14.30
CA ASP A 173 0.94 9.24 -14.79
C ASP A 173 2.07 9.48 -13.76
N GLN A 174 1.77 10.16 -12.66
CA GLN A 174 2.73 10.49 -11.61
C GLN A 174 2.66 9.55 -10.40
N LEU A 175 1.77 8.54 -10.48
CA LEU A 175 1.62 7.52 -9.43
C LEU A 175 2.91 6.76 -9.15
N GLU A 176 3.79 6.58 -10.13
CA GLU A 176 5.06 5.85 -9.96
C GLU A 176 5.88 6.44 -8.80
N GLY A 177 5.99 7.76 -8.70
CA GLY A 177 6.77 8.42 -7.66
C GLY A 177 6.20 8.19 -6.26
N ALA A 178 4.89 8.34 -6.11
CA ALA A 178 4.20 8.08 -4.84
C ALA A 178 4.33 6.62 -4.43
N LEU A 179 4.09 5.67 -5.35
CA LEU A 179 4.13 4.24 -5.05
C LEU A 179 5.55 3.74 -4.78
N ARG A 180 6.59 4.31 -5.41
CA ARG A 180 8.00 4.03 -5.06
C ARG A 180 8.32 4.34 -3.61
N PHE A 181 7.67 5.34 -3.01
CA PHE A 181 7.82 5.64 -1.59
C PHE A 181 6.92 4.73 -0.74
N PHE A 182 5.61 4.76 -0.98
CA PHE A 182 4.63 4.14 -0.09
C PHE A 182 4.64 2.62 -0.11
N LEU A 183 5.08 1.98 -1.20
CA LEU A 183 5.22 0.53 -1.27
C LEU A 183 6.59 0.00 -0.82
N SER A 184 7.50 0.90 -0.42
CA SER A 184 8.85 0.55 0.01
C SER A 184 9.05 0.71 1.51
N PRO A 185 10.08 0.10 2.11
CA PRO A 185 10.42 0.30 3.52
C PRO A 185 10.80 1.73 3.92
N LYS A 186 10.90 2.67 2.97
CA LYS A 186 11.04 4.11 3.27
C LYS A 186 9.81 4.65 4.01
N SER A 187 8.63 4.09 3.76
CA SER A 187 7.36 4.46 4.42
C SER A 187 7.05 3.61 5.66
N ALA A 188 8.01 2.84 6.19
CA ALA A 188 7.76 1.84 7.25
C ALA A 188 7.07 2.35 8.52
N PHE A 189 7.11 3.66 8.79
CA PHE A 189 6.45 4.28 9.95
C PHE A 189 5.33 5.26 9.56
N VAL A 190 4.83 5.16 8.33
CA VAL A 190 3.77 6.02 7.80
C VAL A 190 2.56 5.12 7.53
N SER A 191 1.58 5.13 8.44
CA SER A 191 0.39 4.26 8.38
C SER A 191 -0.88 5.02 8.74
N GLY A 192 -2.00 4.64 8.11
CA GLY A 192 -3.32 5.23 8.30
C GLY A 192 -3.41 6.69 7.85
N GLN A 193 -2.52 7.14 6.96
CA GLN A 193 -2.54 8.53 6.48
C GLN A 193 -3.35 8.67 5.20
N VAL A 194 -3.89 9.87 5.02
CA VAL A 194 -4.61 10.30 3.82
C VAL A 194 -3.76 11.34 3.11
N LEU A 195 -3.47 11.09 1.84
CA LEU A 195 -2.59 11.90 1.02
C LEU A 195 -3.30 12.34 -0.25
N ARG A 196 -2.80 13.42 -0.85
CA ARG A 196 -3.28 13.94 -2.12
C ARG A 196 -2.13 14.02 -3.09
N LEU A 197 -2.31 13.39 -4.25
CA LEU A 197 -1.40 13.51 -5.37
C LEU A 197 -1.95 14.55 -6.33
N SER A 198 -1.26 15.69 -6.42
CA SER A 198 -1.57 16.73 -7.39
C SER A 198 -0.55 16.67 -8.54
N PRO A 199 -0.92 17.11 -9.76
CA PRO A 199 0.02 17.16 -10.88
C PRO A 199 1.23 18.02 -10.55
N CYS A 200 2.42 17.50 -10.86
CA CYS A 200 3.68 18.21 -10.77
C CYS A 200 4.34 18.26 -12.14
N ALA A 201 4.79 19.45 -12.57
CA ALA A 201 5.52 19.60 -13.82
C ALA A 201 6.94 19.00 -13.75
N THR A 202 7.50 18.84 -12.55
CA THR A 202 8.87 18.35 -12.35
C THR A 202 8.89 16.83 -12.35
N GLN A 203 9.66 16.25 -13.27
CA GLN A 203 9.88 14.81 -13.35
C GLN A 203 11.18 14.41 -12.65
N VAL A 204 11.21 13.20 -12.09
CA VAL A 204 12.42 12.62 -11.49
C VAL A 204 13.17 11.84 -12.58
N PRO A 205 14.37 12.29 -12.99
CA PRO A 205 15.11 11.64 -14.08
C PRO A 205 15.74 10.31 -13.64
N ASP A 206 16.19 10.22 -12.38
CA ASP A 206 16.84 9.03 -11.83
C ASP A 206 16.29 8.73 -10.42
N TRP A 207 15.54 7.63 -10.33
CA TRP A 207 14.94 7.18 -9.07
C TRP A 207 15.94 6.63 -8.06
N THR A 208 17.16 6.26 -8.50
CA THR A 208 18.23 5.81 -7.58
C THR A 208 18.85 7.00 -6.85
N ARG A 209 18.83 8.18 -7.48
CA ARG A 209 19.35 9.44 -6.91
C ARG A 209 18.36 10.59 -7.16
N PRO A 210 17.15 10.57 -6.56
CA PRO A 210 16.05 11.47 -6.91
C PRO A 210 16.32 12.94 -6.59
N LEU A 211 17.32 13.23 -5.76
CA LEU A 211 17.72 14.59 -5.36
C LEU A 211 19.10 14.98 -5.91
N ALA A 212 19.66 14.22 -6.86
CA ALA A 212 20.97 14.54 -7.45
C ALA A 212 20.99 15.97 -8.01
N GLY A 213 22.00 16.75 -7.62
CA GLY A 213 22.17 18.14 -8.05
C GLY A 213 21.25 19.16 -7.35
N ARG A 214 20.40 18.74 -6.41
CA ARG A 214 19.60 19.65 -5.57
C ARG A 214 20.38 20.03 -4.30
N LYS A 215 20.17 21.26 -3.82
CA LYS A 215 20.68 21.76 -2.54
C LYS A 215 19.47 21.98 -1.61
N ALA A 216 19.67 21.70 -0.33
CA ALA A 216 18.68 21.98 0.72
C ALA A 216 18.61 23.48 1.01
#